data_AF-A0A6G2QB33-F1
#
_entry.id   AF-A0A6G2QB33-F1
#
_cell.length_a   1.000
_cell.length_b   1.000
_cell.length_c   1.000
_cell.angle_alpha   90.00
_cell.angle_beta   90.00
_cell.angle_gamma   90.00
#
_symmetry.space_group_name_H-M   'P 1'
#
loop_
_entity.id
_entity.type
_entity.pdbx_description
1 polymer ?
#
loop_
_entity_poly.entity_id
_entity_poly.type
_entity_poly.pdbx_seq_one_letter_code
_entity_poly.pdbx_strand_id
1 'polypeptide(L)'
;MRANYASLKSELTKHLSPVVVVQNNAVGGRFTLIDKGVQVETVDPVPEYFELAKSIAHVPLGVYSVIAAYLSDKVPNIANAERIDPHDLDMVAFKPAGDTGWITPLTGFRSTLATARTKLPTANLPTDLAASSDKILTEAIKFIDTAVGAKSFDMVAFNQFAATVYPSIRVNMTAAATAQITGIEALMKRWRARIGEQAWSDLYVMVLSIWTTAELNQASIIIRRTMNQAKVNTHLIDLPTAETPADPIGVALENLARIVQDNVAAEMVFNAALDVADALKGKEDLLSKEILQQIGGTAPAHTAAFGAAAAGTCPITGRTATA
;
A
#
# COMPACT_ATOMS: atom_id res chain seq x y z
N MET A 1 15.93 -2.44 -31.65
CA MET A 1 15.42 -3.23 -30.51
C MET A 1 14.53 -2.40 -29.59
N ARG A 2 15.07 -1.45 -28.79
CA ARG A 2 14.27 -0.69 -27.79
C ARG A 2 13.01 0.00 -28.35
N ALA A 3 13.10 0.60 -29.54
CA ALA A 3 11.94 1.19 -30.21
C ALA A 3 10.83 0.17 -30.53
N ASN A 4 11.21 -1.02 -31.03
CA ASN A 4 10.26 -2.10 -31.32
C ASN A 4 9.62 -2.63 -30.02
N TYR A 5 10.42 -2.75 -28.96
CA TYR A 5 9.94 -3.16 -27.64
C TYR A 5 8.91 -2.16 -27.09
N ALA A 6 9.20 -0.85 -27.17
CA ALA A 6 8.27 0.20 -26.74
C ALA A 6 6.99 0.23 -27.60
N SER A 7 7.11 0.02 -28.91
CA SER A 7 5.97 -0.06 -29.82
C SER A 7 5.05 -1.23 -29.48
N LEU A 8 5.60 -2.42 -29.22
CA LEU A 8 4.82 -3.59 -28.82
C LEU A 8 4.11 -3.35 -27.50
N LYS A 9 4.83 -2.82 -26.49
CA LYS A 9 4.24 -2.46 -25.19
C LYS A 9 3.06 -1.51 -25.35
N SER A 10 3.21 -0.46 -26.15
CA SER A 10 2.14 0.52 -26.40
C SER A 10 0.91 -0.12 -27.05
N GLU A 11 1.08 -0.99 -28.05
CA GLU A 11 -0.05 -1.70 -28.64
C GLU A 11 -0.71 -2.67 -27.65
N LEU A 12 0.08 -3.40 -26.86
CA LEU A 12 -0.45 -4.34 -25.86
C LEU A 12 -1.39 -3.67 -24.85
N THR A 13 -1.11 -2.43 -24.42
CA THR A 13 -1.98 -1.71 -23.47
C THR A 13 -3.45 -1.63 -23.92
N LYS A 14 -3.70 -1.62 -25.24
CA LYS A 14 -5.05 -1.56 -25.83
C LYS A 14 -5.80 -2.89 -25.77
N HIS A 15 -5.07 -3.98 -25.54
CA HIS A 15 -5.59 -5.35 -25.54
C HIS A 15 -5.71 -5.96 -24.13
N LEU A 16 -5.13 -5.33 -23.12
CA LEU A 16 -5.20 -5.82 -21.73
C LEU A 16 -6.63 -5.71 -21.20
N SER A 17 -7.27 -6.87 -20.98
CA SER A 17 -8.63 -6.94 -20.45
C SER A 17 -8.97 -8.34 -19.92
N PRO A 18 -9.76 -8.44 -18.83
CA PRO A 18 -10.14 -7.36 -17.92
C PRO A 18 -8.99 -7.01 -16.97
N VAL A 19 -8.93 -5.76 -16.52
CA VAL A 19 -7.93 -5.26 -15.56
C VAL A 19 -8.63 -4.44 -14.48
N VAL A 20 -8.29 -4.69 -13.21
CA VAL A 20 -8.59 -3.76 -12.12
C VAL A 20 -7.33 -3.00 -11.75
N VAL A 21 -7.41 -1.67 -11.73
CA VAL A 21 -6.36 -0.80 -11.21
C VAL A 21 -6.76 -0.32 -9.82
N VAL A 22 -5.86 -0.46 -8.85
CA VAL A 22 -6.07 -0.03 -7.47
C VAL A 22 -5.04 1.03 -7.13
N GLN A 23 -5.50 2.23 -6.82
CA GLN A 23 -4.68 3.34 -6.35
C GLN A 23 -4.91 3.52 -4.86
N ASN A 24 -3.88 3.31 -4.04
CA ASN A 24 -3.97 3.64 -2.62
C ASN A 24 -4.11 5.16 -2.43
N ASN A 25 -5.04 5.57 -1.56
CA ASN A 25 -5.29 6.96 -1.21
C ASN A 25 -5.71 7.07 0.26
N ALA A 26 -5.95 8.30 0.74
CA ALA A 26 -6.36 8.55 2.12
C ALA A 26 -7.72 7.93 2.49
N VAL A 27 -8.57 7.66 1.49
CA VAL A 27 -9.98 7.27 1.64
C VAL A 27 -10.26 5.77 1.53
N GLY A 28 -9.20 4.95 1.54
CA GLY A 28 -9.33 3.48 1.53
C GLY A 28 -9.09 2.83 0.17
N GLY A 29 -8.68 3.64 -0.82
CA GLY A 29 -8.27 3.21 -2.15
C GLY A 29 -9.31 3.56 -3.21
N ARG A 30 -8.82 3.90 -4.41
CA ARG A 30 -9.61 4.09 -5.62
C ARG A 30 -9.45 2.90 -6.54
N PHE A 31 -10.56 2.33 -6.97
CA PHE A 31 -10.60 1.12 -7.78
C PHE A 31 -11.20 1.46 -9.13
N THR A 32 -10.52 1.04 -10.20
CA THR A 32 -10.98 1.25 -11.58
C THR A 32 -11.06 -0.10 -12.30
N LEU A 33 -12.24 -0.43 -12.82
CA LEU A 33 -12.42 -1.59 -13.71
C LEU A 33 -12.23 -1.15 -15.15
N ILE A 34 -11.38 -1.88 -15.87
CA ILE A 34 -11.15 -1.76 -17.30
C ILE A 34 -11.57 -3.08 -17.93
N ASP A 35 -12.50 -3.02 -18.88
CA ASP A 35 -12.97 -4.18 -19.64
C ASP A 35 -13.08 -3.77 -21.10
N LYS A 36 -12.61 -4.64 -22.00
CA LYS A 36 -12.59 -4.46 -23.46
C LYS A 36 -12.00 -3.12 -23.90
N GLY A 37 -10.92 -2.72 -23.24
CA GLY A 37 -10.19 -1.47 -23.54
C GLY A 37 -10.89 -0.19 -23.09
N VAL A 38 -11.99 -0.27 -22.33
CA VAL A 38 -12.70 0.90 -21.80
C VAL A 38 -12.71 0.91 -20.28
N GLN A 39 -12.61 2.11 -19.71
CA GLN A 39 -12.83 2.33 -18.27
C GLN A 39 -14.33 2.20 -17.97
N VAL A 40 -14.70 1.12 -17.29
CA VAL A 40 -16.08 0.73 -17.03
C VAL A 40 -16.68 1.46 -15.83
N GLU A 41 -15.91 1.54 -14.75
CA GLU A 41 -16.33 2.15 -13.48
C GLU A 41 -15.10 2.58 -12.68
N THR A 42 -15.22 3.63 -11.89
CA THR A 42 -14.21 4.03 -10.90
C THR A 42 -14.90 4.39 -9.60
N VAL A 43 -14.47 3.77 -8.51
CA VAL A 43 -15.17 3.79 -7.23
C VAL A 43 -14.15 3.87 -6.09
N ASP A 44 -14.49 4.65 -5.07
CA ASP A 44 -13.88 4.56 -3.75
C ASP A 44 -14.85 3.69 -2.90
N PRO A 45 -14.60 2.38 -2.72
CA PRO A 45 -15.62 1.44 -2.24
C PRO A 45 -15.81 1.45 -0.72
N VAL A 46 -15.00 2.24 0.00
CA VAL A 46 -14.92 2.22 1.45
C VAL A 46 -15.76 3.38 2.02
N PRO A 47 -16.61 3.15 3.03
CA PRO A 47 -17.47 4.19 3.57
C PRO A 47 -16.69 5.25 4.36
N GLU A 48 -17.21 6.48 4.43
CA GLU A 48 -16.58 7.63 5.09
C GLU A 48 -16.10 7.37 6.53
N TYR A 49 -16.82 6.56 7.32
CA TYR A 49 -16.40 6.27 8.70
C TYR A 49 -15.04 5.56 8.77
N PHE A 50 -14.58 4.91 7.69
CA PHE A 50 -13.21 4.41 7.58
C PHE A 50 -12.19 5.53 7.71
N GLU A 51 -12.39 6.64 6.98
CA GLU A 51 -11.51 7.80 7.00
C GLU A 51 -11.47 8.44 8.37
N LEU A 52 -12.63 8.52 9.02
CA LEU A 52 -12.76 9.06 10.37
C LEU A 52 -12.02 8.19 11.39
N ALA A 53 -12.26 6.87 11.37
CA ALA A 53 -11.57 5.92 12.23
C ALA A 53 -10.04 5.98 12.03
N LYS A 54 -9.61 6.00 10.77
CA LYS A 54 -8.18 6.10 10.43
C LYS A 54 -7.59 7.43 10.92
N SER A 55 -8.24 8.55 10.63
CA SER A 55 -7.73 9.89 10.98
C SER A 55 -7.60 10.05 12.50
N ILE A 56 -8.60 9.60 13.26
CA ILE A 56 -8.58 9.68 14.73
C ILE A 56 -7.54 8.73 15.32
N ALA A 57 -7.38 7.52 14.77
CA ALA A 57 -6.32 6.60 15.18
C ALA A 57 -4.90 7.18 15.00
N HIS A 58 -4.70 8.11 14.06
CA HIS A 58 -3.42 8.78 13.81
C HIS A 58 -3.15 9.97 14.74
N VAL A 59 -4.04 10.30 15.69
CA VAL A 59 -3.86 11.46 16.59
C VAL A 59 -2.52 11.43 17.34
N PRO A 60 -2.02 10.31 17.90
CA PRO A 60 -0.68 10.30 18.50
C PRO A 60 0.43 10.61 17.50
N LEU A 61 0.31 10.16 16.25
CA LEU A 61 1.27 10.50 15.20
C LEU A 61 1.16 11.98 14.80
N GLY A 62 -0.05 12.56 14.80
CA GLY A 62 -0.26 13.99 14.60
C GLY A 62 0.30 14.85 15.73
N VAL A 63 0.27 14.37 16.97
CA VAL A 63 0.99 15.01 18.09
C VAL A 63 2.50 14.89 17.87
N TYR A 64 2.99 13.69 17.55
CA TYR A 64 4.40 13.42 17.29
C TYR A 64 4.96 14.32 16.20
N SER A 65 4.28 14.47 15.06
CA SER A 65 4.77 15.29 13.95
C SER A 65 4.97 16.78 14.29
N VAL A 66 4.30 17.27 15.34
CA VAL A 66 4.50 18.63 15.85
C VAL A 66 5.68 18.72 16.81
N ILE A 67 5.83 17.72 17.69
CA ILE A 67 6.82 17.75 18.78
C ILE A 67 8.15 17.09 18.44
N ALA A 68 8.22 16.28 17.38
CA ALA A 68 9.35 15.40 17.08
C ALA A 68 10.67 16.17 16.92
N ALA A 69 10.61 17.34 16.28
CA ALA A 69 11.77 18.21 16.10
C ALA A 69 12.38 18.74 17.40
N TYR A 70 11.61 18.73 18.49
CA TYR A 70 11.95 19.29 19.79
C TYR A 70 12.19 18.19 20.84
N LEU A 71 12.26 16.93 20.42
CA LEU A 71 12.62 15.82 21.29
C LEU A 71 14.10 15.88 21.68
N SER A 72 14.46 15.16 22.73
CA SER A 72 15.84 14.92 23.14
C SER A 72 16.54 13.95 22.17
N ASP A 73 17.85 14.13 21.93
CA ASP A 73 18.71 13.16 21.24
C ASP A 73 18.91 11.86 22.04
N LYS A 74 18.50 11.86 23.31
CA LYS A 74 18.51 10.70 24.21
C LYS A 74 17.09 10.23 24.50
N VAL A 75 16.89 8.91 24.37
CA VAL A 75 15.63 8.21 24.68
C VAL A 75 15.72 7.55 26.07
N PRO A 76 15.18 8.16 27.15
CA PRO A 76 15.30 7.57 28.48
C PRO A 76 14.20 6.53 28.74
N ASN A 77 14.61 5.33 29.18
CA ASN A 77 13.76 4.35 29.89
C ASN A 77 12.43 3.98 29.17
N ILE A 78 12.43 3.93 27.83
CA ILE A 78 11.31 3.42 27.03
C ILE A 78 11.60 1.99 26.62
N ALA A 79 10.61 1.10 26.73
CA ALA A 79 10.75 -0.29 26.33
C ALA A 79 11.07 -0.41 24.83
N ASN A 80 12.09 -1.21 24.50
CA ASN A 80 12.61 -1.42 23.16
C ASN A 80 13.25 -0.18 22.50
N ALA A 81 13.71 0.80 23.29
CA ALA A 81 14.36 2.00 22.76
C ALA A 81 15.64 1.70 21.95
N GLU A 82 16.29 0.56 22.17
CA GLU A 82 17.45 0.09 21.39
C GLU A 82 17.16 -0.16 19.92
N ARG A 83 15.87 -0.17 19.52
CA ARG A 83 15.44 -0.29 18.12
C ARG A 83 15.40 1.04 17.39
N ILE A 84 15.53 2.16 18.10
CA ILE A 84 15.60 3.49 17.49
C ILE A 84 17.03 3.68 17.02
N ASP A 85 17.21 3.89 15.71
CA ASP A 85 18.52 4.24 15.18
C ASP A 85 18.91 5.65 15.69
N PRO A 86 20.06 5.80 16.37
CA PRO A 86 20.47 7.10 16.89
C PRO A 86 20.63 8.16 15.80
N HIS A 87 21.10 7.78 14.61
CA HIS A 87 21.23 8.71 13.48
C HIS A 87 19.86 9.20 13.02
N ASP A 88 18.88 8.31 12.88
CA ASP A 88 17.52 8.69 12.50
C ASP A 88 16.87 9.62 13.54
N LEU A 89 17.12 9.36 14.83
CA LEU A 89 16.64 10.24 15.90
C LEU A 89 17.26 11.64 15.79
N ASP A 90 18.57 11.75 15.62
CA ASP A 90 19.27 13.03 15.45
C ASP A 90 18.76 13.81 14.23
N MET A 91 18.46 13.11 13.14
CA MET A 91 17.89 13.70 11.92
C MET A 91 16.49 14.29 12.14
N VAL A 92 15.72 13.73 13.07
CA VAL A 92 14.38 14.19 13.40
C VAL A 92 14.40 15.25 14.50
N ALA A 93 15.23 15.10 15.54
CA ALA A 93 15.30 15.95 16.73
C ALA A 93 16.26 17.15 16.58
N PHE A 94 16.03 17.98 15.56
CA PHE A 94 17.01 19.00 15.14
C PHE A 94 16.86 20.38 15.80
N LYS A 95 15.87 20.62 16.66
CA LYS A 95 15.69 21.90 17.34
C LYS A 95 16.50 21.98 18.63
N PRO A 96 17.01 23.18 19.00
CA PRO A 96 17.79 23.33 20.22
C PRO A 96 16.94 23.09 21.47
N ALA A 97 17.57 22.57 22.53
CA ALA A 97 16.92 22.37 23.81
C ALA A 97 16.34 23.68 24.36
N GLY A 98 15.10 23.63 24.86
CA GLY A 98 14.37 24.80 25.36
C GLY A 98 13.64 25.62 24.29
N ASP A 99 13.73 25.26 23.00
CA ASP A 99 12.90 25.87 21.96
C ASP A 99 11.42 25.53 22.18
N THR A 100 10.59 26.57 22.29
CA THR A 100 9.14 26.45 22.53
C THR A 100 8.31 26.63 21.25
N GLY A 101 8.94 26.59 20.07
CA GLY A 101 8.28 26.76 18.77
C GLY A 101 7.17 25.74 18.47
N TRP A 102 7.12 24.63 19.21
CA TRP A 102 6.04 23.63 19.16
C TRP A 102 4.74 24.09 19.82
N ILE A 103 4.76 25.07 20.73
CA ILE A 103 3.57 25.46 21.51
C ILE A 103 2.44 25.94 20.60
N THR A 104 2.73 26.85 19.67
CA THR A 104 1.73 27.40 18.74
C THR A 104 1.12 26.32 17.84
N PRO A 105 1.88 25.52 17.07
CA PRO A 105 1.29 24.47 16.24
C PRO A 105 0.57 23.39 17.05
N LEU A 106 1.06 23.04 18.25
CA LEU A 106 0.40 22.04 19.09
C LEU A 106 -0.94 22.55 19.66
N THR A 107 -1.01 23.84 20.02
CA THR A 107 -2.27 24.50 20.42
C THR A 107 -3.26 24.57 19.26
N GLY A 108 -2.76 24.81 18.04
CA GLY A 108 -3.57 24.74 16.82
C GLY A 108 -4.16 23.34 16.62
N PHE A 109 -3.33 22.30 16.71
CA PHE A 109 -3.79 20.92 16.58
C PHE A 109 -4.79 20.54 17.68
N ARG A 110 -4.57 20.96 18.93
CA ARG A 110 -5.53 20.79 20.04
C ARG A 110 -6.90 21.38 19.72
N SER A 111 -6.96 22.54 19.08
CA SER A 111 -8.22 23.15 18.63
C SER A 111 -8.92 22.30 17.56
N THR A 112 -8.16 21.71 16.64
CA THR A 112 -8.68 20.72 15.68
C THR A 112 -9.26 19.49 16.37
N LEU A 113 -8.54 18.92 17.35
CA LEU A 113 -9.02 17.76 18.12
C LEU A 113 -10.30 18.07 18.91
N ALA A 114 -10.38 19.24 19.53
CA ALA A 114 -11.58 19.70 20.23
C ALA A 114 -12.76 19.83 19.27
N THR A 115 -12.53 20.41 18.09
CA THR A 115 -13.56 20.51 17.05
C THR A 115 -14.03 19.12 16.60
N ALA A 116 -13.11 18.20 16.29
CA ALA A 116 -13.44 16.82 15.94
C ALA A 116 -14.29 16.15 17.01
N ARG A 117 -13.93 16.32 18.29
CA ARG A 117 -14.66 15.76 19.43
C ARG A 117 -16.09 16.28 19.52
N THR A 118 -16.31 17.58 19.31
CA THR A 118 -17.68 18.16 19.30
C THR A 118 -18.55 17.63 18.17
N LYS A 119 -17.95 17.20 17.05
CA LYS A 119 -18.65 16.67 15.89
C LYS A 119 -18.91 15.16 15.94
N LEU A 120 -18.25 14.42 16.83
CA LEU A 120 -18.42 12.96 16.96
C LEU A 120 -19.90 12.51 17.06
N PRO A 121 -20.79 13.16 17.84
CA PRO A 121 -22.18 12.74 17.93
C PRO A 121 -22.95 12.82 16.61
N THR A 122 -22.51 13.68 15.69
CA THR A 122 -23.13 13.87 14.37
C THR A 122 -22.50 13.03 13.27
N ALA A 123 -21.41 12.31 13.56
CA ALA A 123 -20.65 11.53 12.58
C ALA A 123 -21.26 10.13 12.30
N ASN A 124 -22.38 9.77 12.95
CA ASN A 124 -23.10 8.50 12.77
C ASN A 124 -22.19 7.25 12.85
N LEU A 125 -21.20 7.29 13.74
CA LEU A 125 -20.26 6.20 13.93
C LEU A 125 -20.91 5.04 14.72
N PRO A 126 -20.51 3.78 14.47
CA PRO A 126 -20.82 2.68 15.38
C PRO A 126 -20.46 3.01 16.82
N THR A 127 -21.26 2.56 17.79
CA THR A 127 -21.13 2.94 19.21
C THR A 127 -19.71 2.76 19.76
N ASP A 128 -19.09 1.60 19.53
CA ASP A 128 -17.75 1.31 20.02
C ASP A 128 -16.68 2.17 19.33
N LEU A 129 -16.88 2.49 18.04
CA LEU A 129 -16.01 3.39 17.31
C LEU A 129 -16.13 4.82 17.84
N ALA A 130 -17.35 5.29 18.12
CA ALA A 130 -17.57 6.62 18.71
C ALA A 130 -16.91 6.74 20.09
N ALA A 131 -17.12 5.75 20.97
CA ALA A 131 -16.56 5.75 22.32
C ALA A 131 -15.02 5.68 22.32
N SER A 132 -14.44 4.81 21.48
CA SER A 132 -12.99 4.73 21.35
C SER A 132 -12.38 6.00 20.73
N SER A 133 -13.07 6.61 19.76
CA SER A 133 -12.66 7.89 19.16
C SER A 133 -12.68 9.03 20.17
N ASP A 134 -13.74 9.16 20.97
CA ASP A 134 -13.82 10.18 22.03
C ASP A 134 -12.69 10.03 23.06
N LYS A 135 -12.36 8.79 23.44
CA LYS A 135 -11.24 8.51 24.34
C LYS A 135 -9.90 8.96 23.76
N ILE A 136 -9.62 8.67 22.49
CA ILE A 136 -8.38 9.10 21.82
C ILE A 136 -8.28 10.62 21.82
N LEU A 137 -9.34 11.32 21.40
CA LEU A 137 -9.37 12.78 21.34
C LEU A 137 -9.22 13.41 22.74
N THR A 138 -9.90 12.85 23.74
CA THR A 138 -9.86 13.36 25.12
C THR A 138 -8.47 13.24 25.73
N GLU A 139 -7.83 12.07 25.63
CA GLU A 139 -6.49 11.86 26.19
C GLU A 139 -5.43 12.67 25.43
N ALA A 140 -5.59 12.86 24.12
CA ALA A 140 -4.69 13.71 23.35
C ALA A 140 -4.81 15.19 23.74
N ILE A 141 -6.03 15.71 23.90
CA ILE A 141 -6.24 17.08 24.40
C ILE A 141 -5.60 17.24 25.79
N LYS A 142 -5.79 16.27 26.69
CA LYS A 142 -5.18 16.27 28.02
C LYS A 142 -3.65 16.30 27.99
N PHE A 143 -3.04 15.47 27.14
CA PHE A 143 -1.59 15.48 26.93
C PHE A 143 -1.11 16.86 26.46
N ILE A 144 -1.77 17.41 25.43
CA ILE A 144 -1.39 18.73 24.88
C ILE A 144 -1.56 19.84 25.93
N ASP A 145 -2.69 19.90 26.62
CA ASP A 145 -2.97 20.92 27.63
C ASP A 145 -1.92 20.86 28.76
N THR A 146 -1.49 19.66 29.15
CA THR A 146 -0.42 19.44 30.15
C THR A 146 0.93 19.94 29.64
N ALA A 147 1.32 19.54 28.43
CA ALA A 147 2.59 19.93 27.82
C ALA A 147 2.68 21.46 27.66
N VAL A 148 1.67 22.07 27.06
CA VAL A 148 1.59 23.52 26.83
C VAL A 148 1.59 24.30 28.14
N GLY A 149 0.82 23.86 29.14
CA GLY A 149 0.77 24.51 30.46
C GLY A 149 2.11 24.49 31.19
N ALA A 150 2.82 23.36 31.12
CA ALA A 150 4.16 23.22 31.70
C ALA A 150 5.27 23.87 30.85
N LYS A 151 4.99 24.18 29.58
CA LYS A 151 5.98 24.55 28.56
C LYS A 151 7.10 23.51 28.41
N SER A 152 6.77 22.26 28.66
CA SER A 152 7.71 21.14 28.64
C SER A 152 6.97 19.83 28.36
N PHE A 153 7.63 18.91 27.70
CA PHE A 153 7.21 17.52 27.56
C PHE A 153 8.46 16.65 27.47
N ASP A 154 8.31 15.34 27.60
CA ASP A 154 9.38 14.39 27.35
C ASP A 154 8.86 13.15 26.60
N MET A 155 9.79 12.30 26.16
CA MET A 155 9.46 11.06 25.44
C MET A 155 8.69 10.08 26.31
N VAL A 156 8.92 10.07 27.63
CA VAL A 156 8.25 9.15 28.57
C VAL A 156 6.77 9.48 28.66
N ALA A 157 6.43 10.75 28.86
CA ALA A 157 5.06 11.24 28.89
C ALA A 157 4.35 11.01 27.55
N PHE A 158 5.03 11.24 26.42
CA PHE A 158 4.48 10.93 25.10
C PHE A 158 4.22 9.43 24.93
N ASN A 159 5.18 8.57 25.32
CA ASN A 159 5.03 7.12 25.24
C ASN A 159 3.87 6.62 26.12
N GLN A 160 3.72 7.14 27.33
CA GLN A 160 2.60 6.84 28.23
C GLN A 160 1.25 7.26 27.64
N PHE A 161 1.17 8.46 27.05
CA PHE A 161 -0.01 8.91 26.30
C PHE A 161 -0.34 7.94 25.16
N ALA A 162 0.64 7.61 24.31
CA ALA A 162 0.45 6.70 23.19
C ALA A 162 -0.02 5.30 23.67
N ALA A 163 0.57 4.77 24.74
CA ALA A 163 0.17 3.51 25.36
C ALA A 163 -1.26 3.55 25.92
N THR A 164 -1.66 4.67 26.53
CA THR A 164 -3.00 4.88 27.10
C THR A 164 -4.10 4.81 26.04
N VAL A 165 -3.85 5.37 24.86
CA VAL A 165 -4.83 5.39 23.76
C VAL A 165 -4.77 4.18 22.84
N TYR A 166 -3.70 3.37 22.90
CA TYR A 166 -3.51 2.25 21.98
C TYR A 166 -4.67 1.23 21.97
N PRO A 167 -5.28 0.82 23.09
CA PRO A 167 -6.46 -0.05 23.06
C PRO A 167 -7.63 0.55 22.26
N SER A 168 -7.85 1.86 22.34
CA SER A 168 -8.88 2.56 21.56
C SER A 168 -8.51 2.65 20.07
N ILE A 169 -7.22 2.85 19.76
CA ILE A 169 -6.70 2.77 18.39
C ILE A 169 -6.98 1.40 17.80
N ARG A 170 -6.83 0.31 18.56
CA ARG A 170 -7.15 -1.03 18.10
C ARG A 170 -8.62 -1.21 17.73
N VAL A 171 -9.54 -0.59 18.46
CA VAL A 171 -10.97 -0.57 18.09
C VAL A 171 -11.17 0.16 16.75
N ASN A 172 -10.52 1.32 16.59
CA ASN A 172 -10.58 2.09 15.33
C ASN A 172 -10.01 1.29 14.16
N MET A 173 -8.87 0.62 14.34
CA MET A 173 -8.25 -0.25 13.33
C MET A 173 -9.17 -1.40 12.93
N THR A 174 -9.83 -2.05 13.89
CA THR A 174 -10.78 -3.13 13.61
C THR A 174 -11.96 -2.62 12.79
N ALA A 175 -12.57 -1.50 13.19
CA ALA A 175 -13.68 -0.92 12.45
C ALA A 175 -13.28 -0.51 11.01
N ALA A 176 -12.11 0.10 10.86
CA ALA A 176 -11.56 0.48 9.55
C ALA A 176 -11.26 -0.75 8.68
N ALA A 177 -10.67 -1.81 9.24
CA ALA A 177 -10.43 -3.06 8.51
C ALA A 177 -11.73 -3.72 8.06
N THR A 178 -12.75 -3.78 8.93
CA THR A 178 -14.08 -4.29 8.56
C THR A 178 -14.68 -3.48 7.41
N ALA A 179 -14.62 -2.16 7.46
CA ALA A 179 -15.11 -1.27 6.41
C ALA A 179 -14.44 -1.56 5.06
N GLN A 180 -13.11 -1.68 5.05
CA GLN A 180 -12.35 -2.00 3.84
C GLN A 180 -12.68 -3.38 3.29
N ILE A 181 -12.69 -4.42 4.14
CA ILE A 181 -13.01 -5.79 3.72
C ILE A 181 -14.39 -5.82 3.06
N THR A 182 -15.41 -5.30 3.75
CA THR A 182 -16.79 -5.31 3.25
C THR A 182 -16.93 -4.51 1.95
N GLY A 183 -16.37 -3.30 1.90
CA GLY A 183 -16.46 -2.43 0.72
C GLY A 183 -15.80 -3.05 -0.52
N ILE A 184 -14.55 -3.52 -0.37
CA ILE A 184 -13.78 -4.10 -1.46
C ILE A 184 -14.40 -5.43 -1.92
N GLU A 185 -14.77 -6.34 -1.01
CA GLU A 185 -15.40 -7.61 -1.39
C GLU A 185 -16.73 -7.41 -2.11
N ALA A 186 -17.55 -6.45 -1.65
CA ALA A 186 -18.80 -6.12 -2.33
C ALA A 186 -18.57 -5.57 -3.74
N LEU A 187 -17.59 -4.68 -3.90
CA LEU A 187 -17.19 -4.15 -5.21
C LEU A 187 -16.73 -5.27 -6.15
N MET A 188 -15.81 -6.12 -5.68
CA MET A 188 -15.26 -7.23 -6.46
C MET A 188 -16.35 -8.23 -6.86
N LYS A 189 -17.26 -8.59 -5.94
CA LYS A 189 -18.41 -9.45 -6.24
C LYS A 189 -19.32 -8.85 -7.33
N ARG A 190 -19.57 -7.54 -7.26
CA ARG A 190 -20.40 -6.82 -8.26
C ARG A 190 -19.73 -6.79 -9.62
N TRP A 191 -18.42 -6.53 -9.69
CA TRP A 191 -17.67 -6.55 -10.94
C TRP A 191 -17.55 -7.95 -11.53
N ARG A 192 -17.38 -9.00 -10.71
CA ARG A 192 -17.44 -10.39 -11.15
C ARG A 192 -18.76 -10.72 -11.84
N ALA A 193 -19.88 -10.33 -11.22
CA ALA A 193 -21.19 -10.51 -11.83
C ALA A 193 -21.35 -9.74 -13.16
N ARG A 194 -20.71 -8.57 -13.26
CA ARG A 194 -20.76 -7.71 -14.46
C ARG A 194 -19.96 -8.25 -15.64
N ILE A 195 -18.71 -8.68 -15.42
CA ILE A 195 -17.83 -9.14 -16.50
C ILE A 195 -17.99 -10.62 -16.82
N GLY A 196 -18.63 -11.38 -15.91
CA GLY A 196 -18.87 -12.80 -16.05
C GLY A 196 -17.68 -13.66 -15.60
N GLU A 197 -17.96 -14.93 -15.28
CA GLU A 197 -17.01 -15.84 -14.67
C GLU A 197 -15.78 -16.12 -15.54
N GLN A 198 -16.00 -16.27 -16.86
CA GLN A 198 -14.92 -16.56 -17.80
C GLN A 198 -13.90 -15.41 -17.89
N ALA A 199 -14.36 -14.16 -17.89
CA ALA A 199 -13.46 -13.01 -17.87
C ALA A 199 -12.82 -12.84 -16.49
N TRP A 200 -13.59 -13.07 -15.41
CA TRP A 200 -13.10 -12.99 -14.04
C TRP A 200 -11.98 -13.99 -13.73
N SER A 201 -12.05 -15.20 -14.30
CA SER A 201 -11.05 -16.24 -14.04
C SER A 201 -9.64 -15.84 -14.48
N ASP A 202 -9.54 -14.91 -15.42
CA ASP A 202 -8.32 -14.40 -16.05
C ASP A 202 -8.06 -12.92 -15.73
N LEU A 203 -8.79 -12.36 -14.75
CA LEU A 203 -8.65 -10.98 -14.33
C LEU A 203 -7.24 -10.67 -13.83
N TYR A 204 -6.63 -9.61 -14.38
CA TYR A 204 -5.47 -8.96 -13.77
C TYR A 204 -5.89 -7.88 -12.78
N VAL A 205 -5.14 -7.76 -11.68
CA VAL A 205 -5.27 -6.67 -10.72
C VAL A 205 -3.90 -6.04 -10.49
N MET A 206 -3.80 -4.74 -10.77
CA MET A 206 -2.61 -3.93 -10.54
C MET A 206 -2.84 -3.05 -9.32
N VAL A 207 -2.10 -3.31 -8.24
CA VAL A 207 -2.13 -2.51 -7.02
C VAL A 207 -0.95 -1.55 -7.01
N LEU A 208 -1.23 -0.25 -7.03
CA LEU A 208 -0.21 0.80 -6.90
C LEU A 208 -0.03 1.11 -5.41
N SER A 209 1.00 0.54 -4.81
CA SER A 209 1.37 0.77 -3.41
C SER A 209 2.44 1.85 -3.29
N ILE A 210 2.67 2.35 -2.08
CA ILE A 210 3.89 3.09 -1.74
C ILE A 210 4.83 2.16 -0.96
N TRP A 211 6.13 2.41 -1.04
CA TRP A 211 7.18 1.55 -0.45
C TRP A 211 6.88 1.11 0.99
N THR A 212 6.45 2.03 1.86
CA THR A 212 6.14 1.76 3.28
C THR A 212 4.96 0.80 3.51
N THR A 213 4.20 0.49 2.47
CA THR A 213 2.97 -0.33 2.52
C THR A 213 2.91 -1.38 1.40
N ALA A 214 4.04 -1.65 0.75
CA ALA A 214 4.15 -2.64 -0.32
C ALA A 214 4.08 -4.07 0.23
N GLU A 215 4.72 -4.32 1.36
CA GLU A 215 4.61 -5.59 2.07
C GLU A 215 3.28 -5.67 2.82
N LEU A 216 2.58 -6.81 2.68
CA LEU A 216 1.26 -7.04 3.28
C LEU A 216 0.26 -5.92 2.97
N ASN A 217 0.24 -5.43 1.73
CA ASN A 217 -0.69 -4.38 1.32
C ASN A 217 -2.15 -4.78 1.59
N GLN A 218 -2.92 -3.88 2.21
CA GLN A 218 -4.29 -4.14 2.64
C GLN A 218 -5.22 -4.50 1.47
N ALA A 219 -5.09 -3.82 0.34
CA ALA A 219 -5.92 -4.11 -0.83
C ALA A 219 -5.53 -5.46 -1.43
N SER A 220 -4.24 -5.75 -1.54
CA SER A 220 -3.72 -7.04 -2.01
C SER A 220 -4.21 -8.22 -1.15
N ILE A 221 -4.21 -8.09 0.18
CA ILE A 221 -4.73 -9.13 1.10
C ILE A 221 -6.21 -9.40 0.83
N ILE A 222 -7.03 -8.35 0.70
CA ILE A 222 -8.48 -8.49 0.53
C ILE A 222 -8.80 -9.02 -0.87
N ILE A 223 -8.23 -8.42 -1.91
CA ILE A 223 -8.49 -8.80 -3.31
C ILE A 223 -8.12 -10.24 -3.60
N ARG A 224 -6.98 -10.71 -3.06
CA ARG A 224 -6.47 -12.07 -3.27
C ARG A 224 -7.53 -13.14 -3.05
N ARG A 225 -8.39 -12.98 -2.05
CA ARG A 225 -9.44 -13.97 -1.72
C ARG A 225 -10.63 -13.97 -2.67
N THR A 226 -10.77 -12.94 -3.49
CA THR A 226 -11.88 -12.77 -4.46
C THR A 226 -11.52 -13.26 -5.86
N MET A 227 -10.22 -13.42 -6.15
CA MET A 227 -9.69 -13.82 -7.45
C MET A 227 -9.66 -15.34 -7.64
N ASN A 228 -9.39 -15.78 -8.86
CA ASN A 228 -9.07 -17.16 -9.18
C ASN A 228 -7.79 -17.60 -8.45
N GLN A 229 -7.91 -18.55 -7.51
CA GLN A 229 -6.79 -18.99 -6.68
C GLN A 229 -5.68 -19.69 -7.49
N ALA A 230 -5.99 -20.24 -8.67
CA ALA A 230 -4.99 -20.84 -9.55
C ALA A 230 -4.11 -19.79 -10.26
N LYS A 231 -4.59 -18.55 -10.41
CA LYS A 231 -3.92 -17.49 -11.17
C LYS A 231 -3.49 -16.29 -10.32
N VAL A 232 -3.99 -16.17 -9.09
CA VAL A 232 -3.79 -14.98 -8.25
C VAL A 232 -2.32 -14.61 -8.02
N ASN A 233 -1.41 -15.58 -7.96
CA ASN A 233 0.02 -15.29 -7.77
C ASN A 233 0.69 -14.62 -8.98
N THR A 234 0.10 -14.77 -10.18
CA THR A 234 0.62 -14.20 -11.41
C THR A 234 -0.23 -13.03 -11.94
N HIS A 235 -1.43 -12.85 -11.39
CA HIS A 235 -2.41 -11.86 -11.84
C HIS A 235 -2.72 -10.77 -10.81
N LEU A 236 -2.41 -10.97 -9.52
CA LEU A 236 -2.42 -9.89 -8.52
C LEU A 236 -1.00 -9.36 -8.36
N ILE A 237 -0.77 -8.18 -8.92
CA ILE A 237 0.56 -7.58 -8.99
C ILE A 237 0.57 -6.31 -8.16
N ASP A 238 1.42 -6.29 -7.14
CA ASP A 238 1.71 -5.11 -6.35
C ASP A 238 2.91 -4.38 -6.96
N LEU A 239 2.70 -3.12 -7.35
CA LEU A 239 3.68 -2.23 -7.95
C LEU A 239 3.96 -1.08 -6.98
N PRO A 240 5.07 -1.15 -6.22
CA PRO A 240 5.51 -0.03 -5.40
C PRO A 240 5.86 1.17 -6.27
N THR A 241 5.22 2.28 -5.97
CA THR A 241 5.43 3.59 -6.62
C THR A 241 6.16 4.51 -5.65
N ALA A 242 7.05 5.35 -6.18
CA ALA A 242 7.77 6.34 -5.39
C ALA A 242 6.83 7.43 -4.84
N GLU A 243 5.79 7.76 -5.60
CA GLU A 243 4.76 8.73 -5.27
C GLU A 243 3.44 8.34 -5.95
N THR A 244 2.38 9.08 -5.64
CA THR A 244 1.10 8.87 -6.33
C THR A 244 1.20 9.33 -7.79
N PRO A 245 1.04 8.43 -8.78
CA PRO A 245 1.19 8.81 -10.19
C PRO A 245 0.07 9.74 -10.65
N ALA A 246 0.41 10.67 -11.55
CA ALA A 246 -0.56 11.59 -12.17
C ALA A 246 -1.58 10.85 -13.06
N ASP A 247 -1.14 9.78 -13.74
CA ASP A 247 -2.00 8.85 -14.48
C ASP A 247 -1.83 7.41 -13.94
N PRO A 248 -2.57 7.04 -12.87
CA PRO A 248 -2.51 5.70 -12.29
C PRO A 248 -2.89 4.60 -13.28
N ILE A 249 -3.85 4.85 -14.16
CA ILE A 249 -4.34 3.85 -15.12
C ILE A 249 -3.28 3.57 -16.18
N GLY A 250 -2.72 4.62 -16.78
CA GLY A 250 -1.64 4.49 -17.76
C GLY A 250 -0.43 3.78 -17.16
N VAL A 251 0.02 4.18 -15.96
CA VAL A 251 1.14 3.52 -15.27
C VAL A 251 0.85 2.03 -15.04
N ALA A 252 -0.35 1.68 -14.57
CA ALA A 252 -0.72 0.29 -14.33
C ALA A 252 -0.74 -0.54 -15.63
N LEU A 253 -1.39 -0.04 -16.69
CA LEU A 253 -1.51 -0.73 -17.98
C LEU A 253 -0.16 -0.87 -18.68
N GLU A 254 0.70 0.15 -18.64
CA GLU A 254 2.03 0.07 -19.22
C GLU A 254 2.93 -0.96 -18.54
N ASN A 255 2.88 -1.03 -17.20
CA ASN A 255 3.64 -2.03 -16.45
C ASN A 255 3.08 -3.44 -16.68
N LEU A 256 1.75 -3.59 -16.71
CA LEU A 256 1.15 -4.88 -17.03
C LEU A 256 1.49 -5.33 -18.47
N ALA A 257 1.49 -4.40 -19.44
CA ALA A 257 1.89 -4.70 -20.82
C ALA A 257 3.33 -5.22 -20.88
N ARG A 258 4.24 -4.59 -20.12
CA ARG A 258 5.62 -5.08 -19.98
C ARG A 258 5.66 -6.48 -19.39
N ILE A 259 4.97 -6.73 -18.28
CA ILE A 259 4.95 -8.04 -17.60
C ILE A 259 4.43 -9.13 -18.55
N VAL A 260 3.30 -8.89 -19.22
CA VAL A 260 2.71 -9.85 -20.17
C VAL A 260 3.64 -10.10 -21.35
N GLN A 261 4.26 -9.05 -21.89
CA GLN A 261 5.24 -9.16 -22.96
C GLN A 261 6.46 -9.98 -22.54
N ASP A 262 7.04 -9.69 -21.37
CA ASP A 262 8.24 -10.33 -20.86
C ASP A 262 7.96 -11.80 -20.47
N ASN A 263 6.77 -12.11 -19.93
CA ASN A 263 6.35 -13.50 -19.67
C ASN A 263 6.47 -14.37 -20.93
N VAL A 264 6.00 -13.89 -22.08
CA VAL A 264 6.08 -14.66 -23.34
C VAL A 264 7.49 -14.61 -23.92
N ALA A 265 8.13 -13.44 -23.93
CA ALA A 265 9.47 -13.28 -24.48
C ALA A 265 10.49 -14.16 -23.75
N ALA A 266 10.41 -14.27 -22.43
CA ALA A 266 11.27 -15.12 -21.61
C ALA A 266 11.19 -16.59 -22.04
N GLU A 267 9.98 -17.13 -22.16
CA GLU A 267 9.77 -18.53 -22.58
C GLU A 267 10.20 -18.79 -24.02
N MET A 268 10.13 -17.80 -24.90
CA MET A 268 10.49 -17.97 -26.31
C MET A 268 11.99 -17.78 -26.57
N VAL A 269 12.65 -16.88 -25.83
CA VAL A 269 14.05 -16.52 -26.03
C VAL A 269 14.98 -17.39 -25.19
N PHE A 270 14.57 -17.74 -23.97
CA PHE A 270 15.37 -18.49 -22.99
C PHE A 270 14.78 -19.88 -22.70
N ASN A 271 14.14 -20.51 -23.68
CA ASN A 271 13.49 -21.82 -23.53
C ASN A 271 14.43 -22.95 -23.04
N ALA A 272 15.74 -22.81 -23.24
CA ALA A 272 16.76 -23.76 -22.78
C ALA A 272 17.41 -23.36 -21.44
N ALA A 273 17.08 -22.19 -20.89
CA ALA A 273 17.67 -21.61 -19.67
C ALA A 273 16.57 -21.01 -18.78
N LEU A 274 15.80 -21.89 -18.13
CA LEU A 274 14.60 -21.50 -17.38
C LEU A 274 14.88 -20.54 -16.22
N ASP A 275 16.06 -20.64 -15.62
CA ASP A 275 16.50 -19.75 -14.55
C ASP A 275 16.80 -18.32 -15.03
N VAL A 276 17.17 -18.17 -16.30
CA VAL A 276 17.31 -16.89 -17.01
C VAL A 276 15.95 -16.38 -17.45
N ALA A 277 15.06 -17.27 -17.92
CA ALA A 277 13.68 -16.92 -18.25
C ALA A 277 12.92 -16.39 -17.02
N ASP A 278 13.06 -17.05 -15.87
CA ASP A 278 12.47 -16.63 -14.60
C ASP A 278 13.01 -15.28 -14.12
N ALA A 279 14.30 -15.00 -14.35
CA ALA A 279 14.88 -13.70 -14.05
C ALA A 279 14.38 -12.58 -14.98
N LEU A 280 14.01 -12.87 -16.24
CA LEU A 280 13.44 -11.86 -17.13
C LEU A 280 11.99 -11.50 -16.75
N LYS A 281 11.17 -12.49 -16.38
CA LYS A 281 9.73 -12.30 -16.13
C LYS A 281 9.34 -12.14 -14.65
N GLY A 282 10.28 -12.37 -13.74
CA GLY A 282 10.11 -12.31 -12.30
C GLY A 282 10.50 -10.97 -11.67
N LYS A 283 10.71 -10.99 -10.34
CA LYS A 283 11.17 -9.82 -9.57
C LYS A 283 12.70 -9.72 -9.48
N GLU A 284 13.42 -10.72 -9.97
CA GLU A 284 14.88 -10.75 -9.97
C GLU A 284 15.41 -9.92 -11.15
N ASP A 285 16.52 -9.20 -10.98
CA ASP A 285 17.19 -8.56 -12.11
C ASP A 285 18.07 -9.59 -12.85
N LEU A 286 18.01 -9.59 -14.18
CA LEU A 286 18.70 -10.53 -15.06
C LEU A 286 20.23 -10.60 -14.81
N LEU A 287 20.85 -9.51 -14.37
CA LEU A 287 22.29 -9.45 -14.10
C LEU A 287 22.66 -9.87 -12.68
N SER A 288 21.69 -10.04 -11.78
CA SER A 288 21.95 -10.26 -10.34
C SER A 288 22.85 -11.47 -10.09
N LYS A 289 22.56 -12.60 -10.75
CA LYS A 289 23.34 -13.85 -10.59
C LYS A 289 24.77 -13.70 -11.07
N GLU A 290 24.95 -13.05 -12.23
CA GLU A 290 26.27 -12.79 -12.80
C GLU A 290 27.09 -11.87 -11.90
N ILE A 291 26.47 -10.79 -11.39
CA ILE A 291 27.12 -9.88 -10.45
C ILE A 291 27.53 -10.62 -9.17
N LEU A 292 26.62 -11.40 -8.59
CA LEU A 292 26.90 -12.18 -7.37
C LEU A 292 28.07 -13.14 -7.59
N GLN A 293 28.12 -13.83 -8.72
CA GLN A 293 29.24 -14.69 -9.07
C GLN A 293 30.56 -13.91 -9.15
N GLN A 294 30.57 -12.74 -9.79
CA GLN A 294 31.77 -11.92 -9.94
C GLN A 294 32.30 -11.34 -8.62
N ILE A 295 31.41 -11.05 -7.67
CA ILE A 295 31.80 -10.53 -6.34
C ILE A 295 31.94 -11.62 -5.26
N GLY A 296 31.76 -12.89 -5.61
CA GLY A 296 31.81 -14.02 -4.68
C GLY A 296 30.64 -14.05 -3.67
N GLY A 297 29.51 -13.43 -4.03
CA GLY A 297 28.28 -13.39 -3.22
C GLY A 297 27.31 -14.52 -3.57
N THR A 298 26.31 -14.72 -2.71
CA THR A 298 25.20 -15.65 -2.93
C THR A 298 23.87 -14.92 -2.82
N ALA A 299 22.90 -15.31 -3.65
CA ALA A 299 21.55 -14.75 -3.56
C ALA A 299 20.89 -15.13 -2.23
N PRO A 300 20.08 -14.25 -1.62
CA PRO A 300 19.21 -14.62 -0.50
C PRO A 300 18.25 -15.76 -0.89
N ALA A 301 17.84 -16.58 0.07
CA ALA A 301 16.87 -17.64 -0.21
C ALA A 301 15.51 -17.06 -0.64
N HIS A 302 15.00 -17.48 -1.80
CA HIS A 302 13.70 -17.08 -2.33
C HIS A 302 12.63 -18.17 -2.16
N THR A 303 11.40 -17.77 -1.88
CA THR A 303 10.18 -18.57 -2.06
C THR A 303 9.70 -18.43 -3.52
N ALA A 304 9.94 -19.45 -4.35
CA ALA A 304 9.57 -19.45 -5.76
C ALA A 304 8.05 -19.34 -5.97
N ALA A 305 7.60 -18.55 -6.94
CA ALA A 305 6.17 -18.38 -7.21
C ALA A 305 5.82 -18.09 -8.68
N PHE A 306 6.25 -18.94 -9.61
CA PHE A 306 5.57 -19.02 -10.91
C PHE A 306 5.38 -20.50 -11.30
N GLY A 307 4.12 -20.90 -11.45
CA GLY A 307 3.75 -22.24 -11.92
C GLY A 307 3.90 -22.33 -13.45
N ALA A 308 4.26 -23.52 -13.93
CA ALA A 308 4.41 -23.81 -15.35
C ALA A 308 3.10 -23.55 -16.14
N ALA A 309 3.22 -22.91 -17.30
CA ALA A 309 2.12 -22.73 -18.24
C ALA A 309 1.79 -24.05 -18.96
N ALA A 310 0.50 -24.28 -19.26
CA ALA A 310 0.05 -25.41 -20.06
C ALA A 310 0.43 -25.23 -21.54
N ALA A 311 0.80 -26.34 -22.19
CA ALA A 311 1.19 -26.36 -23.60
C ALA A 311 0.04 -25.87 -24.51
N GLY A 312 0.26 -24.74 -25.18
CA GLY A 312 -0.63 -24.18 -26.20
C GLY A 312 0.08 -24.04 -27.53
N THR A 313 -0.58 -24.44 -28.61
CA THR A 313 -0.07 -24.34 -29.99
C THR A 313 -0.01 -22.90 -30.48
N CYS A 314 1.12 -22.52 -31.08
CA CYS A 314 1.38 -21.21 -31.67
C CYS A 314 0.47 -20.96 -32.90
N PRO A 315 -0.27 -19.84 -32.96
CA PRO A 315 -1.18 -19.57 -34.06
C PRO A 315 -0.59 -18.56 -35.05
N ILE A 316 0.56 -18.80 -35.68
CA ILE A 316 0.95 -18.01 -36.85
C ILE A 316 1.41 -18.90 -38.01
N THR A 317 0.49 -18.94 -38.99
CA THR A 317 0.56 -19.43 -40.37
C THR A 317 0.65 -20.95 -40.55
N GLY A 318 -0.36 -21.50 -41.23
CA GLY A 318 -0.41 -22.89 -41.71
C GLY A 318 0.65 -23.22 -42.76
N ARG A 319 1.92 -23.09 -42.40
CA ARG A 319 3.07 -23.74 -43.02
C ARG A 319 4.03 -24.13 -41.91
N THR A 320 4.17 -25.43 -41.71
CA THR A 320 5.24 -26.02 -40.91
C THR A 320 6.58 -25.55 -41.46
N ALA A 321 7.44 -25.03 -40.59
CA ALA A 321 8.85 -24.89 -40.91
C ALA A 321 9.41 -26.31 -41.08
N THR A 322 9.76 -26.66 -42.32
CA THR A 322 10.54 -27.86 -42.62
C THR A 322 11.95 -27.69 -42.06
N ALA A 323 12.32 -28.58 -41.14
CA ALA A 323 13.65 -29.16 -41.11
C ALA A 323 13.47 -30.66 -41.35
#